data_AF-A0A950P3K3-F1
#
_entry.id   AF-A0A950P3K3-F1
#
_cell.length_a   1.000
_cell.length_b   1.000
_cell.length_c   1.000
_cell.angle_alpha   90.00
_cell.angle_beta   90.00
_cell.angle_gamma   90.00
#
_symmetry.space_group_name_H-M   'P 1'
#
loop_
_entity.id
_entity.type
_entity.pdbx_description
1 polymer ?
#
loop_
_entity_poly.entity_id
_entity_poly.type
_entity_poly.pdbx_seq_one_letter_code
_entity_poly.pdbx_strand_id
1 'polypeptide(L)'
;MRIDEILATADEPVFSFEFFPPKTDEGEQTLRATLEDLRAFEPDFASVTYGAGGSTRDRTLEVTKWLKQEVGIEAMAHLSCVGATREELSTILDGIAEAGIENVLALRGDPPRGETEWKPHPGGLHYSTELAAL
;
A
#
# COMPACT_ATOMS: atom_id res chain seq x y z
N MET A 1 -4.47 -11.38 -8.43
CA MET A 1 -3.76 -11.30 -9.72
C MET A 1 -2.57 -10.39 -9.52
N ARG A 2 -1.42 -10.76 -10.08
CA ARG A 2 -0.24 -9.90 -9.95
C ARG A 2 -0.26 -8.82 -11.03
N ILE A 3 0.17 -7.62 -10.68
CA ILE A 3 0.14 -6.47 -11.60
C ILE A 3 1.12 -6.65 -12.77
N ASP A 4 2.21 -7.40 -12.59
CA ASP A 4 3.10 -7.76 -13.70
C ASP A 4 2.40 -8.65 -14.75
N GLU A 5 1.46 -9.51 -14.32
CA GLU A 5 0.63 -10.30 -15.23
C GLU A 5 -0.38 -9.40 -15.98
N ILE A 6 -1.06 -8.49 -15.26
CA ILE A 6 -1.97 -7.50 -15.86
C ILE A 6 -1.25 -6.73 -16.97
N LEU A 7 -0.07 -6.17 -16.65
CA LEU A 7 0.73 -5.39 -17.60
C LEU A 7 1.23 -6.23 -18.79
N ALA A 8 1.55 -7.51 -18.58
CA ALA A 8 2.03 -8.39 -19.63
C ALA A 8 0.93 -8.80 -20.62
N THR A 9 -0.33 -8.83 -20.18
CA THR A 9 -1.47 -9.30 -20.99
C THR A 9 -2.38 -8.19 -21.50
N ALA A 10 -2.19 -6.94 -21.07
CA ALA A 10 -3.06 -5.83 -21.45
C ALA A 10 -2.91 -5.46 -22.92
N ASP A 11 -4.04 -5.39 -23.63
CA ASP A 11 -4.13 -4.90 -25.02
C ASP A 11 -4.41 -3.37 -25.08
N GLU A 12 -4.71 -2.76 -23.94
CA GLU A 12 -4.99 -1.33 -23.76
C GLU A 12 -4.19 -0.75 -22.58
N PRO A 13 -4.08 0.60 -22.44
CA PRO A 13 -3.37 1.20 -21.32
C PRO A 13 -3.97 0.80 -19.97
N VAL A 14 -3.13 0.26 -19.08
CA VAL A 14 -3.51 -0.06 -17.70
C VAL A 14 -3.77 1.23 -16.91
N PHE A 15 -4.89 1.27 -16.20
CA PHE A 15 -5.34 2.42 -15.43
C PHE A 15 -5.60 2.06 -13.97
N SER A 16 -5.15 2.93 -13.06
CA SER A 16 -5.23 2.71 -11.62
C SER A 16 -5.48 3.99 -10.83
N PHE A 17 -6.05 3.83 -9.64
CA PHE A 17 -6.19 4.91 -8.65
C PHE A 17 -5.26 4.69 -7.45
N GLU A 18 -4.95 5.78 -6.74
CA GLU A 18 -4.23 5.74 -5.47
C GLU A 18 -5.05 6.43 -4.37
N PHE A 19 -5.13 5.79 -3.21
CA PHE A 19 -5.89 6.27 -2.06
C PHE A 19 -5.02 6.42 -0.80
N PHE A 20 -5.46 7.30 0.09
CA PHE A 20 -4.87 7.43 1.42
C PHE A 20 -5.74 6.74 2.47
N PRO A 21 -5.14 6.02 3.44
CA PRO A 21 -5.90 5.43 4.52
C PRO A 21 -6.55 6.55 5.34
N PRO A 22 -7.88 6.50 5.57
CA PRO A 22 -8.60 7.52 6.29
C PRO A 22 -8.18 7.53 7.76
N LYS A 23 -8.13 8.71 8.38
CA LYS A 23 -7.76 8.86 9.80
C LYS A 23 -8.95 8.89 10.74
N THR A 24 -10.16 9.00 10.20
CA THR A 24 -11.43 9.09 10.94
C THR A 24 -12.48 8.21 10.28
N ASP A 25 -13.52 7.89 11.03
CA ASP A 25 -14.61 7.03 10.57
C ASP A 25 -15.43 7.71 9.46
N GLU A 26 -15.59 9.04 9.51
CA GLU A 26 -16.22 9.80 8.43
C GLU A 26 -15.38 9.76 7.14
N GLY A 27 -14.05 9.80 7.28
CA GLY A 27 -13.12 9.62 6.17
C GLY A 27 -13.23 8.23 5.56
N GLU A 28 -13.44 7.20 6.38
CA GLU A 28 -13.69 5.84 5.90
C GLU A 28 -14.99 5.77 5.10
N GLN A 29 -16.09 6.28 5.62
CA GLN A 29 -17.37 6.34 4.89
C GLN A 29 -17.24 7.09 3.56
N THR A 30 -16.48 8.20 3.54
CA THR A 30 -16.21 8.95 2.31
C THR A 30 -15.42 8.11 1.30
N LEU A 31 -14.42 7.37 1.76
CA LEU A 31 -13.65 6.45 0.92
C LEU A 31 -14.54 5.32 0.38
N ARG A 32 -15.47 4.78 1.19
CA ARG A 32 -16.51 3.82 0.77
C ARG A 32 -17.32 4.31 -0.41
N ALA A 33 -17.96 5.47 -0.26
CA ALA A 33 -18.74 6.05 -1.35
C ALA A 33 -17.88 6.32 -2.60
N THR A 34 -16.67 6.86 -2.41
CA THR A 34 -15.76 7.16 -3.53
C THR A 34 -15.36 5.90 -4.30
N LEU A 35 -15.07 4.80 -3.60
CA LEU A 35 -14.69 3.54 -4.24
C LEU A 35 -15.85 2.89 -4.99
N GLU A 36 -17.07 3.02 -4.48
CA GLU A 36 -18.28 2.59 -5.20
C GLU A 36 -18.47 3.37 -6.51
N ASP A 37 -18.30 4.70 -6.47
CA ASP A 37 -18.39 5.55 -7.66
C ASP A 37 -17.29 5.25 -8.68
N LEU A 38 -16.04 5.11 -8.20
CA LEU A 38 -14.88 4.91 -9.07
C LEU A 38 -14.79 3.50 -9.65
N ARG A 39 -15.44 2.52 -9.04
CA ARG A 39 -15.53 1.15 -9.57
C ARG A 39 -16.16 1.12 -10.96
N ALA A 40 -17.06 2.05 -11.28
CA ALA A 40 -17.70 2.14 -12.59
C ALA A 40 -16.72 2.45 -13.74
N PHE A 41 -15.51 2.92 -13.44
CA PHE A 41 -14.44 3.15 -14.41
C PHE A 41 -13.57 1.90 -14.66
N GLU A 42 -13.89 0.78 -14.01
CA GLU A 42 -13.22 -0.51 -14.19
C GLU A 42 -11.68 -0.42 -14.12
N PRO A 43 -11.11 0.16 -13.03
CA PRO A 43 -9.66 0.22 -12.89
C PRO A 43 -9.05 -1.18 -12.77
N ASP A 44 -7.90 -1.37 -13.40
CA ASP A 44 -7.19 -2.66 -13.36
C ASP A 44 -6.67 -2.99 -11.95
N PHE A 45 -6.28 -1.95 -11.20
CA PHE A 45 -5.92 -2.05 -9.80
C PHE A 45 -6.05 -0.71 -9.07
N ALA A 46 -5.98 -0.74 -7.74
CA ALA A 46 -5.86 0.44 -6.90
C ALA A 46 -4.74 0.28 -5.87
N SER A 47 -4.03 1.35 -5.56
CA SER A 47 -3.01 1.38 -4.51
C SER A 47 -3.50 2.09 -3.24
N VAL A 48 -2.98 1.65 -2.10
CA VAL A 48 -3.20 2.32 -0.80
C VAL A 48 -1.87 2.76 -0.24
N THR A 49 -1.75 4.06 0.01
CA THR A 49 -0.53 4.65 0.54
C THR A 49 -0.23 4.20 1.97
N TYR A 50 1.05 4.19 2.30
CA TYR A 50 1.54 3.89 3.63
C TYR A 50 1.76 5.18 4.40
N GLY A 51 1.13 5.30 5.57
CA GLY A 51 1.20 6.53 6.37
C GLY A 51 2.64 6.95 6.68
N ALA A 52 2.90 8.25 6.61
CA ALA A 52 4.20 8.82 6.98
C ALA A 52 4.64 8.32 8.37
N GLY A 53 5.87 7.80 8.45
CA GLY A 53 6.44 7.23 9.67
C GLY A 53 5.77 5.93 10.16
N GLY A 54 4.94 5.27 9.35
CA GLY A 54 4.22 4.07 9.78
C GLY A 54 3.06 4.35 10.74
N SER A 55 2.47 5.55 10.70
CA SER A 55 1.38 5.93 11.62
C SER A 55 0.03 5.26 11.32
N THR A 56 -0.14 4.69 10.13
CA THR A 56 -1.42 4.10 9.67
C THR A 56 -1.23 2.71 9.06
N ARG A 57 -0.28 1.91 9.58
CA ARG A 57 0.05 0.56 9.03
C ARG A 57 -1.19 -0.32 8.98
N ASP A 58 -1.87 -0.44 10.12
CA ASP A 58 -3.06 -1.29 10.25
C ASP A 58 -4.17 -0.84 9.29
N ARG A 59 -4.43 0.48 9.23
CA ARG A 59 -5.43 1.04 8.31
C ARG A 59 -5.07 0.86 6.83
N THR A 60 -3.77 0.86 6.49
CA THR A 60 -3.34 0.59 5.10
C THR A 60 -3.73 -0.83 4.72
N LEU A 61 -3.45 -1.80 5.59
CA LEU A 61 -3.80 -3.20 5.37
C LEU A 61 -5.33 -3.41 5.33
N GLU A 62 -6.08 -2.76 6.22
CA GLU A 62 -7.55 -2.82 6.25
C GLU A 62 -8.17 -2.30 4.96
N VAL A 63 -7.75 -1.12 4.48
CA VAL A 63 -8.27 -0.55 3.23
C VAL A 63 -7.87 -1.42 2.02
N THR A 64 -6.64 -1.93 2.00
CA THR A 64 -6.17 -2.80 0.91
C THR A 64 -6.96 -4.12 0.87
N LYS A 65 -7.23 -4.72 2.03
CA LYS A 65 -8.11 -5.89 2.17
C LYS A 65 -9.49 -5.60 1.64
N TRP A 66 -10.06 -4.48 2.06
CA TRP A 66 -11.40 -4.09 1.72
C TRP A 66 -11.57 -3.86 0.20
N LEU A 67 -10.62 -3.17 -0.45
CA LEU A 67 -10.55 -3.03 -1.91
C LEU A 67 -10.63 -4.38 -2.63
N LYS A 68 -9.78 -5.34 -2.22
CA LYS A 68 -9.72 -6.65 -2.88
C LYS A 68 -10.94 -7.52 -2.59
N GLN A 69 -11.39 -7.56 -1.35
CA GLN A 69 -12.36 -8.56 -0.89
C GLN A 69 -13.82 -8.11 -1.03
N GLU A 70 -14.12 -6.82 -0.80
CA GLU A 70 -15.51 -6.33 -0.85
C GLU A 70 -15.78 -5.54 -2.14
N VAL A 71 -14.86 -4.67 -2.57
CA VAL A 71 -15.06 -3.84 -3.77
C VAL A 71 -14.80 -4.66 -5.04
N GLY A 72 -13.85 -5.61 -4.97
CA GLY A 72 -13.48 -6.49 -6.07
C GLY A 72 -12.51 -5.86 -7.07
N ILE A 73 -11.70 -4.90 -6.61
CA ILE A 73 -10.61 -4.27 -7.39
C ILE A 73 -9.29 -4.86 -6.90
N GLU A 74 -8.40 -5.26 -7.81
CA GLU A 74 -7.07 -5.75 -7.42
C GLU A 74 -6.31 -4.65 -6.66
N ALA A 75 -5.60 -5.02 -5.60
CA ALA A 75 -5.08 -4.05 -4.65
C ALA A 75 -3.56 -4.15 -4.51
N MET A 76 -2.92 -2.99 -4.40
CA MET A 76 -1.49 -2.83 -4.12
C MET A 76 -1.28 -2.09 -2.79
N ALA A 77 -0.57 -2.73 -1.85
CA ALA A 77 -0.18 -2.08 -0.61
C ALA A 77 1.14 -1.31 -0.81
N HIS A 78 1.20 -0.04 -0.43
CA HIS A 78 2.49 0.62 -0.25
C HIS A 78 3.12 0.14 1.06
N LEU A 79 4.45 0.00 1.06
CA LEU A 79 5.22 -0.28 2.26
C LEU A 79 6.53 0.51 2.21
N SER A 80 6.86 1.20 3.29
CA SER A 80 8.09 1.99 3.38
C SER A 80 9.03 1.51 4.48
N CYS A 81 10.32 1.81 4.34
CA CYS A 81 11.36 1.47 5.32
C CYS A 81 11.30 2.33 6.60
N VAL A 82 10.39 3.31 6.67
CA VAL A 82 10.41 4.36 7.70
C VAL A 82 9.94 3.82 9.05
N GLY A 83 10.78 3.99 10.07
CA GLY A 83 10.41 3.74 11.47
C GLY A 83 10.09 2.27 11.77
N ALA A 84 10.69 1.33 11.03
CA ALA A 84 10.51 -0.10 11.25
C ALA A 84 11.85 -0.84 11.22
N THR A 85 11.98 -1.89 12.03
CA THR A 85 13.08 -2.85 11.87
C THR A 85 12.84 -3.79 10.68
N ARG A 86 13.87 -4.51 10.27
CA ARG A 86 13.75 -5.58 9.27
C ARG A 86 12.69 -6.61 9.66
N GLU A 87 12.67 -7.03 10.92
CA GLU A 87 11.73 -8.03 11.43
C GLU A 87 10.29 -7.51 11.39
N GLU A 88 10.06 -6.26 11.79
CA GLU A 88 8.74 -5.64 11.72
C GLU A 88 8.23 -5.54 10.28
N LEU A 89 9.11 -5.17 9.33
CA LEU A 89 8.77 -5.15 7.91
C LEU A 89 8.43 -6.53 7.37
N SER A 90 9.18 -7.57 7.75
CA SER A 90 8.87 -8.95 7.38
C SER A 90 7.50 -9.39 7.93
N THR A 91 7.19 -9.10 9.19
CA THR A 91 5.87 -9.40 9.77
C THR A 91 4.73 -8.66 9.06
N ILE A 92 4.96 -7.41 8.62
CA ILE A 92 3.97 -6.67 7.84
C ILE A 92 3.76 -7.33 6.46
N LEU A 93 4.85 -7.75 5.80
CA LEU A 93 4.77 -8.48 4.52
C LEU A 93 4.00 -9.80 4.68
N ASP A 94 4.25 -10.56 5.75
CA ASP A 94 3.48 -11.77 6.06
C ASP A 94 1.99 -11.45 6.21
N GLY A 95 1.64 -10.39 6.94
CA GLY A 95 0.24 -9.95 7.09
C GLY A 95 -0.42 -9.48 5.79
N ILE A 96 0.34 -8.87 4.87
CA ILE A 96 -0.12 -8.51 3.53
C ILE A 96 -0.37 -9.78 2.69
N ALA A 97 0.53 -10.75 2.75
CA ALA A 97 0.39 -12.02 2.04
C ALA A 97 -0.78 -12.86 2.57
N GLU A 98 -0.93 -12.96 3.90
CA GLU A 98 -2.07 -13.65 4.55
C GLU A 98 -3.42 -13.01 4.21
N ALA A 99 -3.43 -11.71 3.92
CA ALA A 99 -4.60 -10.99 3.44
C ALA A 99 -4.97 -11.32 1.98
N GLY A 100 -4.15 -12.11 1.29
CA GLY A 100 -4.28 -12.41 -0.13
C GLY A 100 -3.85 -11.26 -1.03
N ILE A 101 -3.09 -10.28 -0.52
CA ILE A 101 -2.55 -9.19 -1.33
C ILE A 101 -1.22 -9.64 -1.93
N GLU A 102 -1.12 -9.57 -3.25
CA GLU A 102 0.03 -10.10 -4.01
C GLU A 102 0.93 -8.97 -4.54
N ASN A 103 0.51 -7.71 -4.38
CA ASN A 103 1.14 -6.56 -4.96
C ASN A 103 1.59 -5.60 -3.86
N VAL A 104 2.90 -5.33 -3.81
CA VAL A 104 3.50 -4.40 -2.85
C VAL A 104 4.36 -3.38 -3.59
N LEU A 105 4.14 -2.10 -3.32
CA LEU A 105 5.05 -1.03 -3.73
C LEU A 105 6.10 -0.81 -2.63
N ALA A 106 7.30 -1.34 -2.85
CA ALA A 106 8.43 -1.17 -1.94
C ALA A 106 9.04 0.23 -2.07
N LEU A 107 8.97 1.01 -1.00
CA LEU A 107 9.44 2.39 -0.94
C LEU A 107 10.51 2.54 0.15
N ARG A 108 11.43 3.50 -0.03
CA ARG A 108 12.27 3.95 1.08
C ARG A 108 11.43 4.76 2.06
N GLY A 109 10.63 5.68 1.50
CA GLY A 109 9.90 6.70 2.23
C GLY A 109 10.73 7.97 2.43
N ASP A 110 10.05 8.94 3.04
CA ASP A 110 10.59 10.25 3.35
C ASP A 110 11.03 10.34 4.81
N PRO A 111 11.94 11.28 5.15
CA PRO A 111 12.24 11.61 6.53
C PRO A 111 10.95 11.93 7.32
N PRO A 112 10.91 11.62 8.64
CA PRO A 112 9.79 12.00 9.49
C PRO A 112 9.50 13.51 9.41
N ARG A 113 8.23 13.88 9.68
CA ARG A 113 7.81 15.29 9.60
C ARG A 113 8.67 16.15 10.52
N GLY A 114 9.34 17.15 9.95
CA GLY A 114 10.23 18.06 10.67
C GLY A 114 11.71 17.71 10.53
N GLU A 115 12.03 16.56 9.94
CA GLU A 115 13.39 16.18 9.56
C GLU A 115 13.61 16.40 8.06
N THR A 116 14.82 16.81 7.69
CA THR A 116 15.23 16.99 6.29
C THR A 116 16.20 15.91 5.81
N GLU A 117 16.80 15.18 6.75
CA GLU A 117 17.79 14.14 6.48
C GLU A 117 17.16 12.76 6.68
N TRP A 118 17.36 11.87 5.70
CA TRP A 118 16.94 10.47 5.82
C TRP A 118 17.87 9.73 6.78
N LYS A 119 17.28 9.05 7.77
CA LYS A 119 17.99 8.11 8.65
C LYS A 119 17.16 6.83 8.76
N PRO A 120 17.77 5.66 8.53
CA PRO A 120 17.08 4.40 8.79
C PRO A 120 16.78 4.29 10.28
N HIS A 121 15.68 3.60 10.61
CA HIS A 121 15.44 3.17 11.98
C HIS A 121 16.60 2.25 12.44
N PRO A 122 17.00 2.25 13.73
CA PRO A 122 17.94 1.25 14.24
C PRO A 122 17.46 -0.18 13.92
N GLY A 123 18.29 -0.98 13.23
CA GLY A 123 17.89 -2.31 12.75
C GLY A 123 16.91 -2.32 11.56
N GLY A 124 16.64 -1.16 10.98
CA GLY A 124 15.81 -0.98 9.78
C GLY A 124 16.61 -1.04 8.49
N LEU A 125 15.91 -0.81 7.38
CA LEU A 125 16.46 -0.82 6.02
C LEU A 125 16.83 0.60 5.56
N HIS A 126 17.87 0.71 4.73
CA HIS A 126 18.36 1.99 4.21
C HIS A 126 17.70 2.37 2.88
N TYR A 127 17.35 1.38 2.06
CA TYR A 127 16.88 1.56 0.69
C TYR A 127 15.66 0.70 0.37
N SER A 128 14.83 1.16 -0.57
CA SER A 128 13.69 0.39 -1.09
C SER A 128 14.11 -0.95 -1.71
N THR A 129 15.32 -1.04 -2.27
CA THR A 129 15.84 -2.28 -2.85
C THR A 129 16.08 -3.37 -1.81
N GLU A 130 16.39 -3.00 -0.56
CA GLU A 130 16.51 -3.97 0.53
C GLU A 130 15.13 -4.48 0.95
N LEU A 131 14.12 -3.61 0.93
CA LEU A 131 12.73 -3.99 1.21
C LEU A 131 12.20 -4.92 0.12
N ALA A 132 12.49 -4.63 -1.15
CA ALA A 132 12.11 -5.49 -2.27
C ALA A 132 12.82 -6.86 -2.28
N ALA A 133 13.88 -7.02 -1.47
CA ALA A 133 14.62 -8.27 -1.33
C ALA A 133 14.25 -9.07 -0.06
N LEU A 134 13.31 -8.58 0.75
CA LEU A 134 12.67 -9.36 1.82
C LEU A 134 11.71 -10.38 1.22
#